data_AF-A0A1I5UMZ1-F1
#
_entry.id   AF-A0A1I5UMZ1-F1
#
_cell.length_a   1.000
_cell.length_b   1.000
_cell.length_c   1.000
_cell.angle_alpha   90.00
_cell.angle_beta   90.00
_cell.angle_gamma   90.00
#
_symmetry.space_group_name_H-M   'P 1'
#
loop_
_entity.id
_entity.type
_entity.pdbx_description
1 polymer ?
#
loop_
_entity_poly.entity_id
_entity_poly.type
_entity_poly.pdbx_seq_one_letter_code
_entity_poly.pdbx_strand_id
1 'polypeptide(L)'
;MSDILAEIRLPTQELRDDIPFFTKTLGMRLDMIYPADDPQVGVFSGHGVRLRIEKDAPEPPGTLRLRMDDPDAFAGGKRELTAPNGTRIEIVEMNPPLVLPATLHSFVVRRLADQAPWIVGRAGMHYRDLIPDRLGGSIIASHIRIPDGGPVPDMVHYHTVGFQLIFCYRGWVDLVYEDQGEPFRLYAGNCVIQPPEIRHRVLYASDEIEVVEIGVPAEHVTTIDHEMTLPNGPANPDRRFQGQRFVHHKADEAEWRPFRLPGLISRDTTIAENTQNVAGVHVAKKGEGAPAWAAHDADILFAFVMDGTMTLEGEGRAPHRLQAGDAFVIPPGMKTRYADLSDDIELLEVSLPGRFETTLT
;
A
#
# COMPACT_ATOMS: atom_id res chain seq x y z
N MET A 1 38.18 -2.09 12.26
CA MET A 1 37.56 -1.79 10.96
C MET A 1 38.33 -0.60 10.39
N SER A 2 38.68 -0.63 9.11
CA SER A 2 39.22 0.57 8.44
C SER A 2 38.12 1.61 8.34
N ASP A 3 38.41 2.87 8.65
CA ASP A 3 37.47 3.96 8.41
C ASP A 3 37.31 4.13 6.89
N ILE A 4 36.13 3.77 6.37
CA ILE A 4 35.79 3.94 4.95
C ILE A 4 34.89 5.17 4.84
N LEU A 5 35.35 6.18 4.13
CA LEU A 5 34.58 7.38 3.79
C LEU A 5 34.32 7.38 2.28
N ALA A 6 33.06 7.56 1.90
CA ALA A 6 32.66 7.77 0.51
C ALA A 6 32.36 9.27 0.28
N GLU A 7 32.66 9.76 -0.92
CA GLU A 7 32.26 11.09 -1.39
C GLU A 7 31.85 11.06 -2.85
N ILE A 8 30.92 11.94 -3.22
CA ILE A 8 30.51 12.14 -4.61
C ILE A 8 31.36 13.25 -5.20
N ARG A 9 32.12 12.95 -6.26
CA ARG A 9 32.88 13.97 -7.00
C ARG A 9 31.98 14.71 -7.99
N LEU A 10 32.03 16.03 -7.96
CA LEU A 10 31.33 16.93 -8.88
C LEU A 10 32.34 17.92 -9.48
N PRO A 11 32.22 18.28 -10.78
CA PRO A 11 33.15 19.20 -11.42
C PRO A 11 32.97 20.62 -10.90
N THR A 12 33.98 21.46 -11.10
CA THR A 12 33.85 22.93 -11.11
C THR A 12 34.83 23.55 -12.09
N GLN A 13 34.57 24.80 -12.49
CA GLN A 13 35.52 25.65 -13.21
C GLN A 13 36.14 26.71 -12.29
N GLU A 14 35.42 27.14 -11.26
CA GLU A 14 35.84 28.14 -10.28
C GLU A 14 35.27 27.79 -8.89
N LEU A 15 36.07 27.14 -8.05
CA LEU A 15 35.66 26.67 -6.73
C LEU A 15 35.24 27.81 -5.80
N ARG A 16 35.80 29.02 -5.98
CA ARG A 16 35.49 30.17 -5.12
C ARG A 16 34.03 30.59 -5.23
N ASP A 17 33.41 30.37 -6.39
CA ASP A 17 32.00 30.68 -6.63
C ASP A 17 31.09 29.64 -5.96
N ASP A 18 31.52 28.38 -5.91
CA ASP A 18 30.78 27.28 -5.30
C ASP A 18 30.77 27.31 -3.78
N ILE A 19 31.88 27.72 -3.13
CA ILE A 19 32.00 27.67 -1.66
C ILE A 19 30.84 28.40 -0.95
N PRO A 20 30.48 29.66 -1.29
CA PRO A 20 29.33 30.33 -0.68
C PRO A 20 28.00 29.61 -0.94
N PHE A 21 27.83 28.98 -2.11
CA PHE A 21 26.63 28.23 -2.43
C PHE A 21 26.47 27.02 -1.50
N PHE A 22 27.49 26.15 -1.42
CA PHE A 22 27.41 24.95 -0.59
C PHE A 22 27.37 25.29 0.91
N THR A 23 28.10 26.32 1.36
CA THR A 23 28.16 26.67 2.79
C THR A 23 27.01 27.54 3.28
N LYS A 24 26.65 28.60 2.55
CA LYS A 24 25.64 29.57 3.01
C LYS A 24 24.25 29.26 2.49
N THR A 25 24.13 28.87 1.21
CA THR A 25 22.82 28.55 0.62
C THR A 25 22.36 27.17 1.07
N LEU A 26 23.23 26.16 0.99
CA LEU A 26 22.88 24.79 1.38
C LEU A 26 23.19 24.47 2.84
N GLY A 27 23.90 25.32 3.57
CA GLY A 27 24.22 25.09 4.98
C GLY A 27 25.20 23.95 5.24
N MET A 28 25.95 23.49 4.23
CA MET A 28 26.91 22.39 4.37
C MET A 28 28.20 22.88 5.04
N ARG A 29 28.88 21.98 5.75
CA ARG A 29 30.17 22.26 6.36
C ARG A 29 31.30 22.00 5.37
N LEU A 30 32.20 22.95 5.19
CA LEU A 30 33.46 22.73 4.49
C LEU A 30 34.41 21.93 5.40
N ASP A 31 34.70 20.69 5.03
CA ASP A 31 35.57 19.78 5.79
C ASP A 31 37.04 19.86 5.37
N MET A 32 37.30 20.13 4.07
CA MET A 32 38.64 20.12 3.50
C MET A 32 38.73 21.10 2.33
N ILE A 33 39.88 21.74 2.17
CA ILE A 33 40.20 22.56 1.00
C ILE A 33 41.64 22.29 0.56
N TYR A 34 41.88 22.18 -0.74
CA TYR A 34 43.20 21.85 -1.29
C TYR A 34 43.43 22.41 -2.71
N PRO A 35 44.65 22.87 -3.04
CA PRO A 35 45.69 23.31 -2.10
C PRO A 35 45.24 24.59 -1.35
N ALA A 36 45.97 24.99 -0.31
CA ALA A 36 45.55 26.09 0.57
C ALA A 36 45.75 27.49 -0.07
N ASP A 37 46.71 27.62 -0.98
CA ASP A 37 47.13 28.84 -1.65
C ASP A 37 46.37 29.10 -2.96
N ASP A 38 46.02 28.05 -3.69
CA ASP A 38 45.15 28.13 -4.87
C ASP A 38 44.11 26.99 -4.90
N PRO A 39 43.02 27.07 -4.11
CA PRO A 39 42.06 25.99 -3.95
C PRO A 39 41.47 25.46 -5.27
N GLN A 40 41.74 24.19 -5.56
CA GLN A 40 41.18 23.44 -6.70
C GLN A 40 40.14 22.40 -6.26
N VAL A 41 40.14 22.05 -4.97
CA VAL A 41 39.29 21.02 -4.37
C VAL A 41 38.68 21.55 -3.08
N GLY A 42 37.36 21.38 -2.93
CA GLY A 42 36.63 21.58 -1.68
C GLY A 42 35.79 20.36 -1.34
N VAL A 43 35.90 19.86 -0.11
CA VAL A 43 35.05 18.75 0.37
C VAL A 43 34.06 19.27 1.40
N PHE A 44 32.78 19.01 1.16
CA PHE A 44 31.66 19.48 1.97
C PHE A 44 30.89 18.29 2.54
N SER A 45 30.43 18.39 3.78
CA SER A 45 29.49 17.42 4.38
C SER A 45 28.26 18.09 4.97
N GLY A 46 27.14 17.39 4.86
CA GLY A 46 25.84 17.86 5.33
C GLY A 46 24.72 17.01 4.74
N HIS A 47 23.54 17.02 5.38
CA HIS A 47 22.33 16.35 4.86
C HIS A 47 22.51 14.87 4.50
N GLY A 48 23.39 14.16 5.22
CA GLY A 48 23.67 12.74 5.01
C GLY A 48 24.61 12.42 3.83
N VAL A 49 25.19 13.43 3.16
CA VAL A 49 26.10 13.23 2.03
C VAL A 49 27.44 13.95 2.21
N ARG A 50 28.45 13.50 1.47
CA ARG A 50 29.78 14.12 1.34
C ARG A 50 30.04 14.41 -0.13
N LEU A 51 30.33 15.67 -0.45
CA LEU A 51 30.54 16.15 -1.81
C LEU A 51 31.98 16.64 -1.97
N ARG A 52 32.67 16.17 -3.00
CA ARG A 52 33.98 16.66 -3.43
C ARG A 52 33.80 17.50 -4.68
N ILE A 53 33.92 18.81 -4.53
CA ILE A 53 33.90 19.74 -5.66
C ILE A 53 35.34 19.90 -6.13
N GLU A 54 35.64 19.45 -7.34
CA GLU A 54 37.00 19.36 -7.88
C GLU A 54 37.09 20.01 -9.26
N LYS A 55 38.08 20.90 -9.43
CA LYS A 55 38.31 21.57 -10.70
C LYS A 55 38.75 20.55 -11.76
N ASP A 56 38.21 20.72 -12.96
CA ASP A 56 38.52 19.87 -14.12
C ASP A 56 38.22 18.37 -13.91
N ALA A 57 37.35 18.05 -12.94
CA ALA A 57 36.83 16.68 -12.82
C ALA A 57 36.10 16.30 -14.13
N PRO A 58 36.31 15.09 -14.66
CA PRO A 58 35.78 14.69 -15.97
C PRO A 58 34.27 14.38 -15.96
N GLU A 59 33.66 14.20 -14.79
CA GLU A 59 32.24 13.92 -14.66
C GLU A 59 31.38 15.16 -14.96
N PRO A 60 30.15 14.99 -15.48
CA PRO A 60 29.20 16.08 -15.58
C PRO A 60 28.68 16.50 -14.20
N PRO A 61 28.11 17.71 -14.06
CA PRO A 61 27.40 18.09 -12.85
C PRO A 61 26.24 17.13 -12.54
N GLY A 62 26.04 16.86 -11.25
CA GLY A 62 25.01 15.95 -10.76
C GLY A 62 23.71 16.65 -10.38
N THR A 63 22.78 15.87 -9.83
CA THR A 63 21.59 16.39 -9.13
C THR A 63 21.61 15.94 -7.67
N LEU A 64 21.52 16.89 -6.75
CA LEU A 64 21.33 16.63 -5.32
C LEU A 64 19.88 16.91 -4.95
N ARG A 65 19.15 15.86 -4.55
CA ARG A 65 17.75 15.99 -4.10
C ARG A 65 17.71 16.04 -2.58
N LEU A 66 17.43 17.21 -2.04
CA LEU A 66 17.25 17.47 -0.61
C LEU A 66 15.78 17.29 -0.24
N ARG A 67 15.52 16.35 0.68
CA ARG A 67 14.20 16.03 1.23
C ARG A 67 14.11 16.63 2.63
N MET A 68 13.10 17.44 2.93
CA MET A 68 12.96 18.12 4.23
C MET A 68 11.51 18.45 4.60
N ASP A 69 11.22 18.64 5.89
CA ASP A 69 9.85 18.86 6.38
C ASP A 69 9.27 20.22 5.99
N ASP A 70 10.09 21.29 6.00
CA ASP A 70 9.68 22.64 5.59
C ASP A 70 10.62 23.17 4.50
N PRO A 71 10.34 22.83 3.23
CA PRO A 71 11.18 23.28 2.13
C PRO A 71 11.00 24.77 1.80
N ASP A 72 9.95 25.43 2.29
CA ASP A 72 9.72 26.87 2.09
C ASP A 72 10.60 27.73 3.00
N ALA A 73 10.97 27.23 4.17
CA ALA A 73 11.93 27.87 5.06
C ALA A 73 13.39 27.75 4.58
N PHE A 74 13.68 26.89 3.60
CA PHE A 74 15.04 26.62 3.13
C PHE A 74 15.38 27.38 1.85
N ALA A 75 16.63 27.85 1.74
CA ALA A 75 17.14 28.56 0.55
C ALA A 75 16.23 29.68 -0.01
N GLY A 76 15.49 30.37 0.88
CA GLY A 76 14.54 31.42 0.52
C GLY A 76 13.28 30.91 -0.21
N GLY A 77 12.86 29.67 0.05
CA GLY A 77 11.67 29.04 -0.49
C GLY A 77 11.79 28.53 -1.93
N LYS A 78 13.01 28.51 -2.49
CA LYS A 78 13.23 27.98 -3.83
C LYS A 78 13.20 26.46 -3.83
N ARG A 79 12.42 25.87 -4.74
CA ARG A 79 12.32 24.40 -4.92
C ARG A 79 13.36 23.83 -5.87
N GLU A 80 13.91 24.66 -6.75
CA GLU A 80 14.99 24.29 -7.66
C GLU A 80 16.08 25.36 -7.64
N LEU A 81 17.34 24.91 -7.57
CA LEU A 81 18.53 25.76 -7.64
C LEU A 81 19.54 25.13 -8.59
N THR A 82 20.42 25.96 -9.14
CA THR A 82 21.61 25.50 -9.85
C THR A 82 22.82 26.13 -9.18
N ALA A 83 23.74 25.29 -8.70
CA ALA A 83 25.03 25.73 -8.18
C ALA A 83 25.87 26.35 -9.31
N PRO A 84 26.85 27.23 -9.02
CA PRO A 84 27.73 27.80 -10.03
C PRO A 84 28.45 26.76 -10.90
N ASN A 85 28.85 25.62 -10.33
CA ASN A 85 29.39 24.49 -11.08
C ASN A 85 28.37 23.69 -11.93
N GLY A 86 27.12 24.12 -11.99
CA GLY A 86 26.05 23.47 -12.75
C GLY A 86 25.32 22.34 -12.01
N THR A 87 25.69 22.01 -10.77
CA THR A 87 24.98 20.98 -9.99
C THR A 87 23.54 21.43 -9.72
N ARG A 88 22.55 20.61 -10.11
CA ARG A 88 21.14 20.89 -9.85
C ARG A 88 20.79 20.49 -8.42
N ILE A 89 20.09 21.36 -7.70
CA ILE A 89 19.55 21.06 -6.38
C ILE A 89 18.03 21.04 -6.50
N GLU A 90 17.43 19.91 -6.12
CA GLU A 90 15.98 19.76 -6.00
C GLU A 90 15.63 19.74 -4.52
N ILE A 91 14.79 20.67 -4.09
CA ILE A 91 14.32 20.81 -2.71
C ILE A 91 12.86 20.36 -2.68
N VAL A 92 12.62 19.23 -2.04
CA VAL A 92 11.32 18.57 -2.00
C VAL A 92 10.91 18.25 -0.57
N GLU A 93 9.63 17.99 -0.38
CA GLU A 93 9.10 17.55 0.90
C GLU A 93 9.70 16.20 1.31
N MET A 94 9.99 16.05 2.61
CA MET A 94 10.50 14.81 3.19
C MET A 94 9.50 13.68 2.95
N ASN A 95 8.25 13.93 3.33
CA ASN A 95 7.15 13.00 3.20
C ASN A 95 6.05 13.72 2.39
N PRO A 96 6.04 13.56 1.05
CA PRO A 96 5.00 14.20 0.25
C PRO A 96 3.62 13.71 0.69
N PRO A 97 2.58 14.56 0.64
CA PRO A 97 1.25 14.19 1.06
C PRO A 97 0.73 13.01 0.23
N LEU A 98 -0.03 12.13 0.88
CA LEU A 98 -0.72 11.05 0.20
C LEU A 98 -1.70 11.64 -0.82
N VAL A 99 -1.51 11.28 -2.10
CA VAL A 99 -2.42 11.66 -3.18
C VAL A 99 -3.39 10.49 -3.41
N LEU A 100 -4.69 10.76 -3.29
CA LEU A 100 -5.75 9.81 -3.63
C LEU A 100 -6.30 10.15 -5.03
N PRO A 101 -6.07 9.31 -6.04
CA PRO A 101 -6.67 9.49 -7.36
C PRO A 101 -8.19 9.43 -7.29
N ALA A 102 -8.87 10.20 -8.15
CA ALA A 102 -10.31 10.08 -8.30
C ALA A 102 -10.68 8.71 -8.89
N THR A 103 -11.63 8.01 -8.27
CA THR A 103 -12.09 6.71 -8.74
C THR A 103 -12.75 6.83 -10.11
N LEU A 104 -12.31 5.99 -11.06
CA LEU A 104 -12.97 5.79 -12.34
C LEU A 104 -13.91 4.59 -12.24
N HIS A 105 -15.22 4.85 -12.19
CA HIS A 105 -16.23 3.81 -12.05
C HIS A 105 -16.31 2.92 -13.30
N SER A 106 -15.93 1.66 -13.16
CA SER A 106 -16.03 0.65 -14.21
C SER A 106 -16.63 -0.65 -13.68
N PHE A 107 -17.35 -1.37 -14.55
CA PHE A 107 -17.77 -2.74 -14.28
C PHE A 107 -16.68 -3.69 -14.74
N VAL A 108 -16.07 -4.40 -13.80
CA VAL A 108 -14.93 -5.30 -14.05
C VAL A 108 -15.32 -6.71 -13.62
N VAL A 109 -15.00 -7.70 -14.44
CA VAL A 109 -15.06 -9.11 -14.07
C VAL A 109 -13.71 -9.73 -14.41
N ARG A 110 -13.09 -10.36 -13.43
CA ARG A 110 -11.75 -10.94 -13.52
C ARG A 110 -11.79 -12.42 -13.16
N ARG A 111 -11.88 -13.27 -14.18
CA ARG A 111 -11.90 -14.72 -13.95
C ARG A 111 -10.50 -15.32 -13.89
N LEU A 112 -10.32 -16.30 -13.01
CA LEU A 112 -9.10 -17.09 -12.93
C LEU A 112 -8.89 -17.93 -14.20
N ALA A 113 -9.98 -18.43 -14.80
CA ALA A 113 -9.96 -19.20 -16.03
C ALA A 113 -9.39 -18.44 -17.25
N ASP A 114 -9.39 -17.11 -17.20
CA ASP A 114 -8.90 -16.26 -18.29
C ASP A 114 -7.36 -16.19 -18.35
N GLN A 115 -6.65 -17.02 -17.56
CA GLN A 115 -5.19 -17.17 -17.51
C GLN A 115 -4.44 -15.83 -17.35
N ALA A 116 -4.97 -14.96 -16.49
CA ALA A 116 -4.24 -13.77 -16.04
C ALA A 116 -2.83 -14.19 -15.58
N PRO A 117 -1.76 -13.58 -16.11
CA PRO A 117 -0.41 -13.98 -15.76
C PRO A 117 -0.18 -13.71 -14.26
N TRP A 118 0.27 -14.75 -13.55
CA TRP A 118 0.87 -14.58 -12.24
C TRP A 118 2.22 -13.89 -12.44
N ILE A 119 2.41 -12.76 -11.77
CA ILE A 119 3.67 -12.02 -11.79
C ILE A 119 4.48 -12.51 -10.58
N VAL A 120 5.70 -12.99 -10.81
CA VAL A 120 6.64 -13.29 -9.73
C VAL A 120 7.13 -11.95 -9.17
N GLY A 121 6.75 -11.64 -7.94
CA GLY A 121 7.18 -10.45 -7.21
C GLY A 121 8.38 -10.74 -6.30
N ARG A 122 8.46 -10.00 -5.19
CA ARG A 122 9.56 -10.15 -4.21
C ARG A 122 9.41 -11.47 -3.44
N ALA A 123 10.54 -12.00 -2.95
CA ALA A 123 10.58 -13.17 -2.07
C ALA A 123 9.82 -14.43 -2.58
N GLY A 124 9.71 -14.63 -3.90
CA GLY A 124 9.02 -15.79 -4.48
C GLY A 124 7.48 -15.72 -4.45
N MET A 125 6.91 -14.60 -4.01
CA MET A 125 5.47 -14.39 -3.98
C MET A 125 4.92 -14.20 -5.39
N HIS A 126 3.80 -14.84 -5.71
CA HIS A 126 3.11 -14.68 -6.99
C HIS A 126 1.91 -13.75 -6.83
N TYR A 127 1.79 -12.74 -7.67
CA TYR A 127 0.74 -11.73 -7.65
C TYR A 127 -0.17 -11.86 -8.86
N ARG A 128 -1.48 -11.73 -8.65
CA ARG A 128 -2.49 -11.59 -9.69
C ARG A 128 -3.36 -10.39 -9.40
N ASP A 129 -3.29 -9.39 -10.27
CA ASP A 129 -4.12 -8.19 -10.20
C ASP A 129 -5.59 -8.52 -10.52
N LEU A 130 -6.48 -8.16 -9.59
CA LEU A 130 -7.92 -8.41 -9.65
C LEU A 130 -8.70 -7.24 -10.27
N ILE A 131 -8.09 -6.07 -10.39
CA ILE A 131 -8.67 -4.86 -10.99
C ILE A 131 -7.60 -4.23 -11.91
N PRO A 132 -7.45 -4.71 -13.15
CA PRO A 132 -6.31 -4.32 -14.00
C PRO A 132 -6.18 -2.82 -14.30
N ASP A 133 -7.29 -2.08 -14.38
CA ASP A 133 -7.30 -0.62 -14.58
C ASP A 133 -7.15 0.16 -13.27
N ARG A 134 -7.16 -0.55 -12.12
CA ARG A 134 -7.07 -0.03 -10.75
C ARG A 134 -8.08 1.08 -10.46
N LEU A 135 -9.18 1.11 -11.20
CA LEU A 135 -10.18 2.20 -11.21
C LEU A 135 -9.55 3.58 -11.32
N GLY A 136 -8.55 3.75 -12.20
CA GLY A 136 -7.82 5.01 -12.35
C GLY A 136 -6.74 5.24 -11.30
N GLY A 137 -6.27 4.17 -10.65
CA GLY A 137 -5.24 4.19 -9.61
C GLY A 137 -5.77 4.39 -8.19
N SER A 138 -7.09 4.45 -8.00
CA SER A 138 -7.68 4.65 -6.67
C SER A 138 -7.58 3.40 -5.78
N ILE A 139 -7.48 2.20 -6.35
CA ILE A 139 -7.42 0.94 -5.60
C ILE A 139 -6.57 -0.11 -6.31
N ILE A 140 -5.84 -0.90 -5.53
CA ILE A 140 -5.29 -2.19 -5.96
C ILE A 140 -5.96 -3.30 -5.18
N ALA A 141 -6.31 -4.38 -5.88
CA ALA A 141 -6.74 -5.63 -5.28
C ALA A 141 -5.89 -6.76 -5.85
N SER A 142 -5.14 -7.43 -4.99
CA SER A 142 -4.17 -8.45 -5.37
C SER A 142 -4.58 -9.79 -4.79
N HIS A 143 -4.63 -10.81 -5.63
CA HIS A 143 -4.59 -12.19 -5.17
C HIS A 143 -3.12 -12.64 -5.14
N ILE A 144 -2.62 -12.93 -3.95
CA ILE A 144 -1.21 -13.25 -3.71
C ILE A 144 -1.13 -14.70 -3.24
N ARG A 145 -0.19 -15.47 -3.80
CA ARG A 145 0.11 -16.82 -3.32
C ARG A 145 1.60 -17.02 -3.06
N ILE A 146 1.92 -17.84 -2.07
CA ILE A 146 3.30 -18.27 -1.75
C ILE A 146 3.31 -19.80 -1.85
N PRO A 147 3.90 -20.38 -2.92
CA PRO A 147 3.91 -21.83 -3.10
C PRO A 147 4.71 -22.55 -2.00
N ASP A 148 5.95 -22.10 -1.80
CA ASP A 148 6.87 -22.65 -0.81
C ASP A 148 6.82 -21.79 0.46
N GLY A 149 6.26 -22.33 1.54
CA GLY A 149 6.14 -21.65 2.83
C GLY A 149 7.46 -21.62 3.61
N GLY A 150 7.35 -21.22 4.88
CA GLY A 150 8.47 -21.10 5.80
C GLY A 150 8.75 -19.66 6.24
N PRO A 151 9.99 -19.36 6.69
CA PRO A 151 10.36 -18.01 7.11
C PRO A 151 10.28 -17.03 5.94
N VAL A 152 9.61 -15.90 6.16
CA VAL A 152 9.51 -14.84 5.15
C VAL A 152 10.65 -13.83 5.38
N PRO A 153 11.49 -13.52 4.38
CA PRO A 153 12.62 -12.59 4.51
C PRO A 153 12.14 -11.12 4.49
N ASP A 154 11.21 -10.79 5.38
CA ASP A 154 10.63 -9.47 5.52
C ASP A 154 11.37 -8.64 6.59
N MET A 155 11.26 -7.33 6.49
CA MET A 155 11.82 -6.34 7.43
C MET A 155 10.68 -5.55 8.06
N VAL A 156 10.93 -4.91 9.21
CA VAL A 156 9.93 -3.99 9.76
C VAL A 156 9.72 -2.85 8.77
N HIS A 157 8.48 -2.65 8.35
CA HIS A 157 8.12 -1.63 7.38
C HIS A 157 6.71 -1.11 7.62
N TYR A 158 6.37 -0.04 6.92
CA TYR A 158 5.04 0.53 6.91
C TYR A 158 4.70 1.12 5.54
N HIS A 159 3.41 1.35 5.31
CA HIS A 159 2.91 1.94 4.07
C HIS A 159 2.27 3.30 4.31
N THR A 160 2.57 4.26 3.44
CA THR A 160 1.83 5.54 3.37
C THR A 160 0.61 5.33 2.47
N VAL A 161 -0.50 4.92 3.09
CA VAL A 161 -1.77 4.55 2.45
C VAL A 161 -2.94 5.17 3.20
N GLY A 162 -4.09 5.26 2.53
CA GLY A 162 -5.37 5.62 3.15
C GLY A 162 -6.07 4.40 3.75
N PHE A 163 -5.88 3.21 3.18
CA PHE A 163 -6.43 1.96 3.68
C PHE A 163 -5.63 0.77 3.15
N GLN A 164 -5.46 -0.27 3.98
CA GLN A 164 -4.92 -1.55 3.57
C GLN A 164 -5.56 -2.70 4.35
N LEU A 165 -5.87 -3.78 3.64
CA LEU A 165 -6.45 -5.02 4.16
C LEU A 165 -5.60 -6.20 3.72
N ILE A 166 -5.37 -7.13 4.64
CA ILE A 166 -4.92 -8.48 4.32
C ILE A 166 -6.00 -9.46 4.76
N PHE A 167 -6.59 -10.16 3.81
CA PHE A 167 -7.54 -11.26 4.07
C PHE A 167 -6.85 -12.59 3.75
N CYS A 168 -6.74 -13.48 4.73
CA CYS A 168 -6.16 -14.80 4.52
C CYS A 168 -7.21 -15.70 3.84
N TYR A 169 -6.98 -16.07 2.59
CA TYR A 169 -7.92 -16.88 1.81
C TYR A 169 -7.67 -18.38 1.99
N ARG A 170 -6.41 -18.83 1.89
CA ARG A 170 -6.00 -20.23 2.15
C ARG A 170 -4.74 -20.26 3.02
N GLY A 171 -4.54 -21.32 3.80
CA GLY A 171 -3.34 -21.47 4.62
C GLY A 171 -3.31 -20.58 5.85
N TRP A 172 -2.11 -20.14 6.24
CA TRP A 172 -1.89 -19.23 7.38
C TRP A 172 -0.60 -18.42 7.25
N VAL A 173 -0.55 -17.26 7.92
CA VAL A 173 0.63 -16.40 8.02
C VAL A 173 0.84 -15.92 9.47
N ASP A 174 2.07 -15.95 9.94
CA ASP A 174 2.47 -15.38 11.23
C ASP A 174 2.93 -13.93 11.05
N LEU A 175 2.31 -13.02 11.78
CA LEU A 175 2.47 -11.58 11.65
C LEU A 175 2.81 -10.94 13.00
N VAL A 176 3.50 -9.81 12.96
CA VAL A 176 3.69 -8.95 14.12
C VAL A 176 3.46 -7.50 13.71
N TYR A 177 2.76 -6.76 14.58
CA TYR A 177 2.35 -5.37 14.35
C TYR A 177 2.71 -4.49 15.54
N GLU A 178 3.05 -3.24 15.25
CA GLU A 178 3.25 -2.17 16.22
C GLU A 178 2.07 -2.08 17.19
N ASP A 179 2.39 -2.05 18.48
CA ASP A 179 1.43 -1.91 19.57
C ASP A 179 0.38 -3.04 19.63
N GLN A 180 0.59 -4.20 18.99
CA GLN A 180 -0.34 -5.34 19.02
C GLN A 180 0.15 -6.52 19.86
N GLY A 181 1.28 -6.36 20.57
CA GLY A 181 1.84 -7.40 21.43
C GLY A 181 2.61 -8.47 20.64
N GLU A 182 2.61 -9.69 21.17
CA GLU A 182 3.33 -10.82 20.59
C GLU A 182 2.84 -11.16 19.17
N PRO A 183 3.71 -11.76 18.33
CA PRO A 183 3.30 -12.27 17.03
C PRO A 183 2.11 -13.22 17.13
N PHE A 184 1.24 -13.19 16.13
CA PHE A 184 0.08 -14.07 16.04
C PHE A 184 -0.07 -14.67 14.65
N ARG A 185 -0.84 -15.76 14.58
CA ARG A 185 -1.17 -16.42 13.33
C ARG A 185 -2.51 -15.93 12.78
N LEU A 186 -2.52 -15.48 11.54
CA LEU A 186 -3.71 -15.21 10.75
C LEU A 186 -4.07 -16.46 9.94
N TYR A 187 -5.22 -17.05 10.22
CA TYR A 187 -5.71 -18.26 9.55
C TYR A 187 -6.67 -17.92 8.40
N ALA A 188 -6.85 -18.86 7.47
CA ALA A 188 -7.86 -18.76 6.41
C ALA A 188 -9.24 -18.33 6.95
N GLY A 189 -9.86 -17.36 6.27
CA GLY A 189 -11.12 -16.73 6.67
C GLY A 189 -10.97 -15.55 7.62
N ASN A 190 -9.78 -15.33 8.21
CA ASN A 190 -9.49 -14.18 9.07
C ASN A 190 -8.90 -13.04 8.24
N CYS A 191 -8.99 -11.82 8.77
CA CYS A 191 -8.33 -10.67 8.15
C CYS A 191 -7.77 -9.70 9.19
N VAL A 192 -6.83 -8.89 8.73
CA VAL A 192 -6.34 -7.73 9.46
C VAL A 192 -6.45 -6.50 8.59
N ILE A 193 -6.74 -5.36 9.20
CA ILE A 193 -6.40 -4.09 8.57
C ILE A 193 -4.97 -3.70 8.95
N GLN A 194 -4.30 -3.03 8.04
CA GLN A 194 -3.02 -2.39 8.31
C GLN A 194 -3.27 -0.88 8.23
N PRO A 195 -3.59 -0.23 9.37
CA PRO A 195 -3.85 1.21 9.38
C PRO A 195 -2.67 2.01 8.79
N PRO A 196 -2.90 3.24 8.32
CA PRO A 196 -1.85 4.08 7.75
C PRO A 196 -0.60 4.14 8.64
N GLU A 197 0.55 3.78 8.06
CA GLU A 197 1.86 3.83 8.71
C GLU A 197 2.06 2.94 9.95
N ILE A 198 1.21 1.93 10.17
CA ILE A 198 1.48 0.90 11.18
C ILE A 198 2.74 0.10 10.81
N ARG A 199 3.72 0.02 11.72
CA ARG A 199 4.87 -0.85 11.49
C ARG A 199 4.47 -2.30 11.63
N HIS A 200 4.92 -3.13 10.71
CA HIS A 200 4.61 -4.54 10.72
C HIS A 200 5.68 -5.36 10.01
N ARG A 201 5.57 -6.68 10.19
CA ARG A 201 6.45 -7.66 9.57
C ARG A 201 5.75 -9.01 9.44
N VAL A 202 5.94 -9.66 8.31
CA VAL A 202 5.60 -11.07 8.08
C VAL A 202 6.74 -11.96 8.56
N LEU A 203 6.45 -12.95 9.39
CA LEU A 203 7.46 -13.82 9.99
C LEU A 203 7.53 -15.18 9.29
N TYR A 204 6.39 -15.84 9.14
CA TYR A 204 6.28 -17.17 8.55
C TYR A 204 5.01 -17.29 7.73
N ALA A 205 5.03 -18.13 6.72
CA ALA A 205 3.86 -18.50 5.92
C ALA A 205 3.75 -20.02 5.81
N SER A 206 2.52 -20.53 5.66
CA SER A 206 2.30 -21.91 5.27
C SER A 206 2.65 -22.14 3.80
N ASP A 207 2.89 -23.39 3.43
CA ASP A 207 2.91 -23.79 2.02
C ASP A 207 1.56 -23.46 1.37
N GLU A 208 1.59 -23.04 0.11
CA GLU A 208 0.43 -22.68 -0.71
C GLU A 208 -0.55 -21.71 -0.01
N ILE A 209 -0.05 -20.79 0.82
CA ILE A 209 -0.89 -19.70 1.35
C ILE A 209 -1.40 -18.85 0.18
N GLU A 210 -2.67 -18.47 0.26
CA GLU A 210 -3.29 -17.48 -0.60
C GLU A 210 -3.87 -16.35 0.25
N VAL A 211 -3.59 -15.10 -0.11
CA VAL A 211 -4.17 -13.91 0.53
C VAL A 211 -4.78 -12.98 -0.52
N VAL A 212 -5.86 -12.29 -0.14
CA VAL A 212 -6.38 -11.15 -0.88
C VAL A 212 -5.93 -9.89 -0.16
N GLU A 213 -5.13 -9.08 -0.84
CA GLU A 213 -4.67 -7.78 -0.36
C GLU A 213 -5.42 -6.66 -1.07
N ILE A 214 -5.91 -5.69 -0.31
CA ILE A 214 -6.48 -4.45 -0.84
C ILE A 214 -5.63 -3.28 -0.36
N GLY A 215 -5.28 -2.37 -1.27
CA GLY A 215 -4.54 -1.14 -0.95
C GLY A 215 -5.16 0.08 -1.62
N VAL A 216 -5.24 1.20 -0.88
CA VAL A 216 -5.76 2.48 -1.36
C VAL A 216 -4.80 3.59 -0.97
N PRO A 217 -4.21 4.32 -1.93
CA PRO A 217 -4.35 4.17 -3.39
C PRO A 217 -3.59 2.94 -3.92
N ALA A 218 -3.74 2.68 -5.23
CA ALA A 218 -3.14 1.52 -5.88
C ALA A 218 -1.60 1.53 -5.87
N GLU A 219 -1.00 2.73 -5.90
CA GLU A 219 0.44 2.94 -5.78
C GLU A 219 0.74 3.73 -4.52
N HIS A 220 1.59 3.19 -3.67
CA HIS A 220 1.89 3.79 -2.37
C HIS A 220 3.34 3.53 -1.95
N VAL A 221 3.85 4.39 -1.08
CA VAL A 221 5.21 4.28 -0.56
C VAL A 221 5.27 3.19 0.49
N THR A 222 6.29 2.33 0.41
CA THR A 222 6.68 1.41 1.47
C THR A 222 8.00 1.89 2.06
N THR A 223 8.02 2.16 3.37
CA THR A 223 9.21 2.62 4.07
C THR A 223 9.72 1.51 4.98
N ILE A 224 11.00 1.17 4.84
CA ILE A 224 11.68 0.23 5.74
C ILE A 224 12.12 0.98 6.99
N ASP A 225 11.74 0.46 8.15
CA ASP A 225 12.12 1.01 9.46
C ASP A 225 13.25 0.16 10.03
N HIS A 226 14.47 0.68 9.97
CA HIS A 226 15.66 0.00 10.49
C HIS A 226 15.86 0.19 12.00
N GLU A 227 15.10 1.09 12.62
CA GLU A 227 15.25 1.44 14.04
C GLU A 227 14.25 0.67 14.90
N MET A 228 13.01 0.51 14.45
CA MET A 228 11.98 -0.19 15.20
C MET A 228 12.23 -1.70 15.27
N THR A 229 12.10 -2.25 16.48
CA THR A 229 12.04 -3.70 16.72
C THR A 229 10.61 -4.09 17.09
N LEU A 230 10.12 -5.18 16.51
CA LEU A 230 8.82 -5.77 16.83
C LEU A 230 9.00 -7.17 17.47
N PRO A 231 8.19 -7.54 18.48
CA PRO A 231 7.17 -6.70 19.13
C PRO A 231 7.81 -5.54 19.92
N ASN A 232 7.12 -4.40 20.00
CA ASN A 232 7.63 -3.16 20.63
C ASN A 232 7.08 -2.92 22.05
N GLY A 233 6.40 -3.90 22.64
CA GLY A 233 5.80 -3.79 23.97
C GLY A 233 4.49 -4.58 24.10
N PRO A 234 3.74 -4.40 25.21
CA PRO A 234 2.41 -4.97 25.35
C PRO A 234 1.42 -4.36 24.35
N ALA A 235 0.34 -5.09 24.04
CA ALA A 235 -0.69 -4.60 23.15
C ALA A 235 -1.38 -3.33 23.70
N ASN A 236 -1.54 -2.33 22.85
CA ASN A 236 -2.37 -1.15 23.04
C ASN A 236 -3.50 -1.16 21.99
N PRO A 237 -4.61 -1.87 22.27
CA PRO A 237 -5.69 -2.01 21.29
C PRO A 237 -6.32 -0.66 20.93
N ASP A 238 -6.25 0.35 21.81
CA ASP A 238 -6.86 1.67 21.60
C ASP A 238 -6.01 2.61 20.75
N ARG A 239 -4.81 2.17 20.33
CA ARG A 239 -3.95 2.94 19.42
C ARG A 239 -4.69 3.30 18.13
N ARG A 240 -4.60 4.57 17.76
CA ARG A 240 -5.13 5.10 16.49
C ARG A 240 -4.00 5.56 15.58
N PHE A 241 -4.10 5.17 14.32
CA PHE A 241 -3.22 5.54 13.22
C PHE A 241 -4.03 6.37 12.24
N GLN A 242 -3.82 7.68 12.27
CA GLN A 242 -4.56 8.64 11.42
C GLN A 242 -6.09 8.43 11.49
N GLY A 243 -6.62 8.19 12.71
CA GLY A 243 -8.05 7.96 12.96
C GLY A 243 -8.48 6.49 12.99
N GLN A 244 -7.74 5.59 12.34
CA GLN A 244 -8.07 4.17 12.20
C GLN A 244 -7.45 3.32 13.32
N ARG A 245 -8.13 2.26 13.75
CA ARG A 245 -7.60 1.27 14.71
C ARG A 245 -7.31 -0.05 14.03
N PHE A 246 -6.22 -0.71 14.44
CA PHE A 246 -5.96 -2.07 14.00
C PHE A 246 -7.16 -2.99 14.31
N VAL A 247 -7.48 -3.88 13.37
CA VAL A 247 -8.52 -4.90 13.52
C VAL A 247 -7.88 -6.22 13.18
N HIS A 248 -8.03 -7.22 14.05
CA HIS A 248 -7.79 -8.62 13.75
C HIS A 248 -9.13 -9.35 13.85
N HIS A 249 -9.78 -9.51 12.70
CA HIS A 249 -11.05 -10.22 12.61
C HIS A 249 -10.80 -11.72 12.51
N LYS A 250 -11.49 -12.49 13.33
CA LYS A 250 -11.46 -13.95 13.32
C LYS A 250 -12.81 -14.52 12.93
N ALA A 251 -12.78 -15.48 12.01
CA ALA A 251 -13.99 -16.04 11.42
C ALA A 251 -14.87 -16.83 12.39
N ASP A 252 -14.23 -17.55 13.32
CA ASP A 252 -14.88 -18.40 14.32
C ASP A 252 -15.54 -17.62 15.46
N GLU A 253 -15.13 -16.37 15.67
CA GLU A 253 -15.72 -15.45 16.65
C GLU A 253 -16.85 -14.59 16.03
N ALA A 254 -17.07 -14.68 14.71
CA ALA A 254 -17.97 -13.82 13.97
C ALA A 254 -19.42 -14.33 13.93
N GLU A 255 -20.38 -13.40 14.03
CA GLU A 255 -21.80 -13.71 13.88
C GLU A 255 -22.27 -13.52 12.43
N TRP A 256 -23.05 -14.49 11.94
CA TRP A 256 -23.75 -14.37 10.67
C TRP A 256 -25.09 -13.66 10.85
N ARG A 257 -25.32 -12.61 10.06
CA ARG A 257 -26.52 -11.77 10.11
C ARG A 257 -27.15 -11.62 8.73
N PRO A 258 -28.44 -11.27 8.63
CA PRO A 258 -29.06 -10.93 7.35
C PRO A 258 -28.23 -9.90 6.59
N PHE A 259 -28.02 -10.13 5.29
CA PHE A 259 -27.25 -9.22 4.45
C PHE A 259 -28.16 -8.24 3.71
N ARG A 260 -27.59 -7.13 3.23
CA ARG A 260 -28.28 -6.11 2.43
C ARG A 260 -28.88 -6.67 1.13
N LEU A 261 -28.29 -7.75 0.59
CA LEU A 261 -28.81 -8.46 -0.58
C LEU A 261 -29.66 -9.66 -0.13
N PRO A 262 -30.92 -9.78 -0.58
CA PRO A 262 -31.76 -10.94 -0.32
C PRO A 262 -31.13 -12.25 -0.81
N GLY A 263 -31.34 -13.35 -0.08
CA GLY A 263 -30.73 -14.64 -0.38
C GLY A 263 -29.30 -14.81 0.15
N LEU A 264 -28.77 -13.82 0.87
CA LEU A 264 -27.45 -13.86 1.48
C LEU A 264 -27.51 -13.50 2.97
N ILE A 265 -26.60 -14.09 3.72
CA ILE A 265 -26.22 -13.68 5.07
C ILE A 265 -24.74 -13.29 5.05
N SER A 266 -24.32 -12.42 5.96
CA SER A 266 -22.93 -11.99 6.04
C SER A 266 -22.42 -11.97 7.47
N ARG A 267 -21.12 -12.13 7.62
CA ARG A 267 -20.38 -11.71 8.81
C ARG A 267 -19.67 -10.40 8.54
N ASP A 268 -19.85 -9.44 9.46
CA ASP A 268 -19.16 -8.15 9.47
C ASP A 268 -17.79 -8.32 10.16
N THR A 269 -16.76 -7.72 9.58
CA THR A 269 -15.40 -7.71 10.13
C THR A 269 -15.16 -6.61 11.16
N THR A 270 -16.11 -5.70 11.36
CA THR A 270 -16.05 -4.47 12.18
C THR A 270 -15.09 -3.40 11.64
N ILE A 271 -14.59 -3.56 10.43
CA ILE A 271 -13.62 -2.64 9.81
C ILE A 271 -14.24 -1.26 9.58
N ALA A 272 -15.50 -1.17 9.16
CA ALA A 272 -16.17 0.12 8.96
C ALA A 272 -16.24 0.94 10.25
N GLU A 273 -16.49 0.29 11.39
CA GLU A 273 -16.50 0.96 12.69
C GLU A 273 -15.11 1.46 13.10
N ASN A 274 -14.10 0.59 12.97
CA ASN A 274 -12.74 0.87 13.44
C ASN A 274 -11.93 1.78 12.53
N THR A 275 -12.37 1.99 11.29
CA THR A 275 -11.74 2.90 10.32
C THR A 275 -12.50 4.22 10.14
N GLN A 276 -13.52 4.50 10.96
CA GLN A 276 -14.40 5.67 10.78
C GLN A 276 -15.03 5.70 9.38
N ASN A 277 -15.47 4.53 8.91
CA ASN A 277 -16.16 4.33 7.64
C ASN A 277 -15.30 4.50 6.37
N VAL A 278 -13.96 4.45 6.48
CA VAL A 278 -13.08 4.47 5.30
C VAL A 278 -13.36 3.28 4.38
N ALA A 279 -13.50 2.09 4.95
CA ALA A 279 -13.85 0.89 4.19
C ALA A 279 -14.72 -0.07 4.99
N GLY A 280 -15.49 -0.91 4.29
CA GLY A 280 -16.35 -1.93 4.85
C GLY A 280 -15.93 -3.27 4.29
N VAL A 281 -15.90 -4.30 5.14
CA VAL A 281 -15.49 -5.64 4.70
C VAL A 281 -16.44 -6.65 5.31
N HIS A 282 -17.07 -7.43 4.43
CA HIS A 282 -18.01 -8.48 4.79
C HIS A 282 -17.60 -9.77 4.10
N VAL A 283 -17.84 -10.90 4.76
CA VAL A 283 -17.89 -12.20 4.08
C VAL A 283 -19.34 -12.61 4.00
N ALA A 284 -19.87 -12.81 2.80
CA ALA A 284 -21.24 -13.21 2.54
C ALA A 284 -21.30 -14.67 2.08
N LYS A 285 -22.36 -15.37 2.47
CA LYS A 285 -22.68 -16.73 2.00
C LYS A 285 -24.17 -16.88 1.76
N LYS A 286 -24.57 -18.00 1.14
CA LYS A 286 -25.98 -18.31 0.88
C LYS A 286 -26.81 -18.26 2.16
N GLY A 287 -27.88 -17.48 2.10
CA GLY A 287 -28.90 -17.37 3.14
C GLY A 287 -30.27 -17.76 2.61
N GLU A 288 -31.30 -17.37 3.35
CA GLU A 288 -32.68 -17.54 2.91
C GLU A 288 -33.15 -16.36 2.06
N GLY A 289 -34.10 -16.62 1.15
CA GLY A 289 -34.69 -15.62 0.25
C GLY A 289 -34.25 -15.77 -1.19
N ALA A 290 -35.02 -15.18 -2.10
CA ALA A 290 -34.73 -15.18 -3.53
C ALA A 290 -33.80 -14.00 -3.88
N PRO A 291 -32.76 -14.22 -4.72
CA PRO A 291 -31.93 -13.13 -5.21
C PRO A 291 -32.77 -12.04 -5.90
N ALA A 292 -32.48 -10.79 -5.55
CA ALA A 292 -33.14 -9.61 -6.11
C ALA A 292 -32.16 -8.76 -6.92
N TRP A 293 -32.69 -7.96 -7.83
CA TRP A 293 -31.91 -6.91 -8.47
C TRP A 293 -31.64 -5.80 -7.48
N ALA A 294 -30.41 -5.29 -7.47
CA ALA A 294 -29.97 -4.25 -6.56
C ALA A 294 -28.97 -3.31 -7.22
N ALA A 295 -28.96 -2.05 -6.78
CA ALA A 295 -27.93 -1.06 -7.08
C ALA A 295 -27.39 -0.46 -5.77
N HIS A 296 -26.18 0.08 -5.80
CA HIS A 296 -25.56 0.75 -4.64
C HIS A 296 -25.02 2.14 -5.00
N ASP A 297 -24.67 2.94 -3.98
CA ASP A 297 -24.02 4.25 -4.17
C ASP A 297 -22.55 4.30 -3.70
N ALA A 298 -21.97 3.17 -3.27
CA ALA A 298 -20.55 3.08 -2.94
C ALA A 298 -19.65 3.49 -4.12
N ASP A 299 -18.58 4.23 -3.81
CA ASP A 299 -17.58 4.68 -4.80
C ASP A 299 -16.81 3.49 -5.39
N ILE A 300 -16.49 2.51 -4.54
CA ILE A 300 -15.89 1.23 -4.92
C ILE A 300 -16.67 0.12 -4.22
N LEU A 301 -17.15 -0.86 -4.99
CA LEU A 301 -17.67 -2.12 -4.47
C LEU A 301 -16.99 -3.29 -5.17
N PHE A 302 -16.03 -3.90 -4.48
CA PHE A 302 -15.23 -5.02 -4.95
C PHE A 302 -15.71 -6.31 -4.29
N ALA A 303 -15.74 -7.40 -5.05
CA ALA A 303 -16.01 -8.73 -4.52
C ALA A 303 -15.05 -9.78 -5.08
N PHE A 304 -14.72 -10.76 -4.24
CA PHE A 304 -13.91 -11.92 -4.57
C PHE A 304 -14.65 -13.20 -4.17
N VAL A 305 -14.78 -14.14 -5.11
CA VAL A 305 -15.40 -15.45 -4.87
C VAL A 305 -14.37 -16.34 -4.18
N MET A 306 -14.61 -16.65 -2.90
CA MET A 306 -13.74 -17.51 -2.10
C MET A 306 -14.02 -18.98 -2.37
N ASP A 307 -15.28 -19.38 -2.35
CA ASP A 307 -15.72 -20.77 -2.54
C ASP A 307 -17.03 -20.81 -3.34
N GLY A 308 -17.34 -21.99 -3.89
CA GLY A 308 -18.58 -22.21 -4.66
C GLY A 308 -18.63 -21.49 -6.01
N THR A 309 -19.85 -21.30 -6.50
CA THR A 309 -20.16 -20.69 -7.80
C THR A 309 -21.39 -19.79 -7.75
N MET A 310 -21.45 -18.81 -8.63
CA MET A 310 -22.62 -17.96 -8.84
C MET A 310 -22.71 -17.45 -10.28
N THR A 311 -23.87 -16.92 -10.65
CA THR A 311 -24.06 -16.12 -11.87
C THR A 311 -24.22 -14.65 -11.49
N LEU A 312 -23.29 -13.79 -11.91
CA LEU A 312 -23.42 -12.34 -11.82
C LEU A 312 -24.15 -11.80 -13.06
N GLU A 313 -25.35 -11.28 -12.85
CA GLU A 313 -26.12 -10.59 -13.88
C GLU A 313 -26.00 -9.08 -13.68
N GLY A 314 -25.82 -8.35 -14.78
CA GLY A 314 -25.73 -6.89 -14.79
C GLY A 314 -26.66 -6.29 -15.84
N GLU A 315 -27.27 -5.15 -15.53
CA GLU A 315 -28.17 -4.44 -16.44
C GLU A 315 -27.47 -4.15 -17.77
N GLY A 316 -28.09 -4.57 -18.87
CA GLY A 316 -27.55 -4.40 -20.23
C GLY A 316 -26.30 -5.23 -20.54
N ARG A 317 -25.93 -6.21 -19.70
CA ARG A 317 -24.75 -7.07 -19.90
C ARG A 317 -25.11 -8.55 -20.01
N ALA A 318 -24.23 -9.31 -20.65
CA ALA A 318 -24.30 -10.76 -20.63
C ALA A 318 -24.00 -11.28 -19.20
N PRO A 319 -24.70 -12.31 -18.71
CA PRO A 319 -24.40 -12.91 -17.42
C PRO A 319 -22.99 -13.52 -17.37
N HIS A 320 -22.33 -13.37 -16.23
CA HIS A 320 -21.01 -13.96 -15.97
C HIS A 320 -21.14 -15.09 -14.96
N ARG A 321 -20.76 -16.32 -15.34
CA ARG A 321 -20.58 -17.41 -14.38
C ARG A 321 -19.23 -17.24 -13.69
N LEU A 322 -19.27 -17.24 -12.36
CA LEU A 322 -18.14 -17.03 -11.49
C LEU A 322 -17.92 -18.25 -10.60
N GLN A 323 -16.67 -18.51 -10.26
CA GLN A 323 -16.22 -19.58 -9.39
C GLN A 323 -15.12 -19.08 -8.45
N ALA A 324 -14.72 -19.91 -7.47
CA ALA A 324 -13.61 -19.63 -6.57
C ALA A 324 -12.37 -19.06 -7.29
N GLY A 325 -11.83 -17.95 -6.78
CA GLY A 325 -10.72 -17.21 -7.38
C GLY A 325 -11.14 -16.15 -8.40
N ASP A 326 -12.41 -16.05 -8.78
CA ASP A 326 -12.89 -14.95 -9.61
C ASP A 326 -13.15 -13.69 -8.77
N ALA A 327 -13.03 -12.51 -9.38
CA ALA A 327 -13.31 -11.23 -8.73
C ALA A 327 -14.13 -10.33 -9.64
N PHE A 328 -14.81 -9.34 -9.07
CA PHE A 328 -15.53 -8.34 -9.84
C PHE A 328 -15.69 -7.02 -9.09
N VAL A 329 -15.96 -5.95 -9.86
CA VAL A 329 -16.29 -4.61 -9.36
C VAL A 329 -17.62 -4.18 -9.96
N ILE A 330 -18.49 -3.62 -9.12
CA ILE A 330 -19.76 -3.03 -9.53
C ILE A 330 -19.66 -1.51 -9.38
N PRO A 331 -19.90 -0.72 -10.45
CA PRO A 331 -19.91 0.72 -10.35
C PRO A 331 -21.22 1.21 -9.71
N PRO A 332 -21.22 2.36 -9.02
CA PRO A 332 -22.42 2.92 -8.40
C PRO A 332 -23.56 3.11 -9.41
N GLY A 333 -24.78 2.86 -8.95
CA GLY A 333 -26.01 2.99 -9.73
C GLY A 333 -26.28 1.87 -10.74
N MET A 334 -25.30 1.00 -11.04
CA MET A 334 -25.52 -0.13 -11.95
C MET A 334 -26.29 -1.25 -11.24
N LYS A 335 -27.42 -1.67 -11.83
CA LYS A 335 -28.21 -2.78 -11.27
C LYS A 335 -27.54 -4.11 -11.57
N THR A 336 -27.46 -4.95 -10.54
CA THR A 336 -26.93 -6.30 -10.62
C THR A 336 -27.78 -7.28 -9.81
N ARG A 337 -27.69 -8.58 -10.12
CA ARG A 337 -28.32 -9.66 -9.36
C ARG A 337 -27.35 -10.83 -9.23
N TYR A 338 -27.32 -11.42 -8.04
CA TYR A 338 -26.45 -12.57 -7.73
C TYR A 338 -27.30 -13.85 -7.83
N ALA A 339 -27.35 -14.43 -9.02
CA ALA A 339 -28.18 -15.60 -9.32
C ALA A 339 -27.41 -16.92 -9.15
N ASP A 340 -28.14 -18.04 -9.18
CA ASP A 340 -27.59 -19.41 -9.21
C ASP A 340 -26.52 -19.71 -8.14
N LEU A 341 -26.74 -19.22 -6.92
CA LEU A 341 -25.84 -19.42 -5.79
C LEU A 341 -25.73 -20.91 -5.42
N SER A 342 -24.52 -21.48 -5.48
CA SER A 342 -24.24 -22.81 -4.92
C SER A 342 -24.36 -22.79 -3.39
N ASP A 343 -24.53 -23.97 -2.78
CA ASP A 343 -24.74 -24.07 -1.33
C ASP A 343 -23.48 -23.70 -0.52
N ASP A 344 -22.31 -23.83 -1.12
CA ASP A 344 -20.98 -23.56 -0.55
C ASP A 344 -20.41 -22.18 -0.94
N ILE A 345 -21.21 -21.30 -1.54
CA ILE A 345 -20.73 -19.97 -1.97
C ILE A 345 -20.25 -19.15 -0.76
N GLU A 346 -19.02 -18.62 -0.87
CA GLU A 346 -18.50 -17.57 0.00
C GLU A 346 -17.92 -16.42 -0.83
N LEU A 347 -18.28 -15.19 -0.46
CA LEU A 347 -17.88 -13.96 -1.14
C LEU A 347 -17.23 -13.02 -0.14
N LEU A 348 -16.00 -12.60 -0.40
CA LEU A 348 -15.41 -11.44 0.27
C LEU A 348 -15.88 -10.18 -0.45
N GLU A 349 -16.61 -9.29 0.23
CA GLU A 349 -17.02 -7.98 -0.26
C GLU A 349 -16.25 -6.87 0.46
N VAL A 350 -15.70 -5.94 -0.31
CA VAL A 350 -15.01 -4.74 0.18
C VAL A 350 -15.64 -3.50 -0.44
N SER A 351 -16.06 -2.55 0.40
CA SER A 351 -16.68 -1.29 -0.01
C SER A 351 -15.86 -0.08 0.43
N LEU A 352 -15.83 0.95 -0.42
CA LEU A 352 -15.37 2.29 -0.07
C LEU A 352 -16.42 3.31 -0.52
N PRO A 353 -16.98 4.15 0.37
CA PRO A 353 -16.82 4.10 1.83
C PRO A 353 -17.44 2.82 2.44
N GLY A 354 -17.18 2.58 3.73
CA GLY A 354 -17.61 1.32 4.37
C GLY A 354 -19.11 1.13 4.55
N ARG A 355 -19.86 2.24 4.65
CA ARG A 355 -21.32 2.28 4.70
C ARG A 355 -21.80 3.03 3.47
N PHE A 356 -22.75 2.43 2.80
CA PHE A 356 -23.33 2.88 1.55
C PHE A 356 -24.76 2.36 1.48
N GLU A 357 -25.58 2.98 0.63
CA GLU A 357 -26.97 2.59 0.43
C GLU A 357 -27.08 1.51 -0.65
N THR A 358 -28.00 0.57 -0.44
CA THR A 358 -28.40 -0.43 -1.46
C THR A 358 -29.88 -0.27 -1.74
N THR A 359 -30.24 -0.08 -3.01
CA THR A 359 -31.63 -0.01 -3.47
C THR A 359 -32.00 -1.31 -4.18
N LEU A 360 -33.04 -2.00 -3.68
CA LEU A 360 -33.62 -3.18 -4.32
C LEU A 360 -34.65 -2.75 -5.38
N THR A 361 -34.71 -3.47 -6.50
CA THR A 361 -35.61 -3.17 -7.63
C THR A 361 -36.41 -4.36 -8.11
#